data_AF-A0A1B2ZAB0-F1
#
_entry.id   AF-A0A1B2ZAB0-F1
#
_cell.length_a   1.000
_cell.length_b   1.000
_cell.length_c   1.000
_cell.angle_alpha   90.00
_cell.angle_beta   90.00
_cell.angle_gamma   90.00
#
_symmetry.space_group_name_H-M   'P 1'
#
loop_
_entity.id
_entity.type
_entity.pdbx_description
1 polymer ?
#
loop_
_entity_poly.entity_id
_entity_poly.type
_entity_poly.pdbx_seq_one_letter_code
_entity_poly.pdbx_strand_id
1 'polypeptide(L)'
;MKNNFLFISVILLFISCTSNTENNKVVIVQPVDQMLTLEFASKNPETTKNKDGTQVGINEMLKLSLNDNNQIDFVGQILTLNNSKEGALNFYTINDSVFCNSPNSLILMSMPPKPGIVPSMINSSTNFYVAPMSLLKFESVNIMFVGLKD
;
A
#
# COMPACT_ATOMS: atom_id res chain seq x y z
N MET A 1 -50.96 -3.18 23.78
CA MET A 1 -51.38 -4.31 22.93
C MET A 1 -50.14 -4.87 22.24
N LYS A 2 -49.88 -6.16 22.41
CA LYS A 2 -48.85 -6.92 21.69
C LYS A 2 -49.25 -7.03 20.21
N ASN A 3 -48.28 -7.11 19.31
CA ASN A 3 -48.38 -7.95 18.11
C ASN A 3 -46.96 -8.31 17.62
N ASN A 4 -46.55 -9.53 17.94
CA ASN A 4 -45.42 -10.22 17.33
C ASN A 4 -45.85 -10.66 15.93
N PHE A 5 -45.09 -10.29 14.89
CA PHE A 5 -45.20 -10.95 13.59
C PHE A 5 -44.03 -11.94 13.43
N LEU A 6 -44.32 -13.18 13.79
CA LEU A 6 -43.58 -14.39 13.40
C LEU A 6 -44.11 -14.80 12.02
N PHE A 7 -43.27 -14.81 10.99
CA PHE A 7 -43.58 -15.52 9.74
C PHE A 7 -42.84 -16.86 9.76
N ILE A 8 -43.64 -17.90 9.99
CA ILE A 8 -43.28 -19.31 9.92
C ILE A 8 -43.52 -19.82 8.50
N SER A 9 -42.48 -20.47 7.95
CA SER A 9 -42.47 -21.63 7.03
C SER A 9 -43.36 -21.62 5.79
N VAL A 10 -42.75 -21.94 4.63
CA VAL A 10 -43.14 -23.17 3.89
C VAL A 10 -41.90 -23.77 3.24
N ILE A 11 -41.54 -24.97 3.69
CA ILE A 11 -40.68 -25.93 2.99
C ILE A 11 -41.42 -26.40 1.73
N LEU A 12 -40.84 -26.18 0.55
CA LEU A 12 -41.20 -26.91 -0.66
C LEU A 12 -40.02 -27.78 -1.06
N LEU A 13 -40.12 -29.06 -0.72
CA LEU A 13 -39.25 -30.11 -1.21
C LEU A 13 -39.90 -30.83 -2.39
N PHE A 14 -39.02 -31.21 -3.31
CA PHE A 14 -39.10 -32.25 -4.34
C PHE A 14 -39.79 -31.91 -5.65
N ILE A 15 -38.98 -31.80 -6.70
CA ILE A 15 -39.09 -32.71 -7.85
C ILE A 15 -37.67 -33.12 -8.28
N SER A 16 -37.37 -34.40 -8.14
CA SER A 16 -36.17 -35.05 -8.68
C SER A 16 -36.34 -35.26 -10.18
N CYS A 17 -35.36 -34.86 -10.99
CA CYS A 17 -35.12 -35.46 -12.30
C CYS A 17 -33.64 -35.77 -12.42
N THR A 18 -33.36 -37.05 -12.67
CA THR A 18 -32.03 -37.63 -12.80
C THR A 18 -31.52 -37.39 -14.21
N SER A 19 -30.37 -36.74 -14.36
CA SER A 19 -29.49 -36.95 -15.51
C SER A 19 -28.05 -36.69 -15.08
N ASN A 20 -27.17 -37.61 -15.45
CA ASN A 20 -25.76 -37.65 -15.08
C ASN A 20 -25.05 -36.34 -15.43
N THR A 21 -24.48 -35.65 -14.46
CA THR A 21 -23.40 -34.67 -14.68
C THR A 21 -22.57 -34.57 -13.41
N GLU A 22 -21.26 -34.49 -13.60
CA GLU A 22 -20.17 -34.65 -12.65
C GLU A 22 -20.37 -33.98 -11.29
N ASN A 23 -19.75 -34.58 -10.26
CA ASN A 23 -19.52 -33.98 -8.95
C ASN A 23 -18.73 -32.67 -9.08
N ASN A 24 -19.39 -31.58 -9.44
CA ASN A 24 -18.89 -30.24 -9.19
C ASN A 24 -19.03 -30.01 -7.68
N LYS A 25 -18.02 -30.47 -6.94
CA LYS A 25 -17.70 -29.89 -5.64
C LYS A 25 -17.72 -28.38 -5.86
N VAL A 26 -18.70 -27.69 -5.27
CA VAL A 26 -18.61 -26.25 -5.09
C VAL A 26 -17.38 -26.03 -4.20
N VAL A 27 -16.24 -25.80 -4.85
CA VAL A 27 -15.06 -25.30 -4.18
C VAL A 27 -15.43 -23.88 -3.81
N ILE A 28 -15.83 -23.68 -2.55
CA ILE A 28 -15.81 -22.35 -1.96
C ILE A 28 -14.33 -21.99 -1.93
N VAL A 29 -13.88 -21.28 -2.97
CA VAL A 29 -12.57 -20.62 -2.95
C VAL A 29 -12.72 -19.57 -1.87
N GLN A 30 -12.16 -19.84 -0.69
CA GLN A 30 -11.92 -18.78 0.27
C GLN A 30 -11.11 -17.72 -0.47
N PRO A 31 -11.54 -16.44 -0.46
CA PRO A 31 -10.69 -15.39 -0.99
C PRO A 31 -9.35 -15.52 -0.27
N VAL A 32 -8.27 -15.70 -1.04
CA VAL A 32 -6.94 -15.53 -0.51
C VAL A 32 -6.93 -14.12 0.05
N ASP A 33 -6.64 -13.95 1.34
CA ASP A 33 -6.47 -12.63 1.93
C ASP A 33 -5.33 -11.94 1.15
N GLN A 34 -5.71 -11.12 0.15
CA GLN A 34 -4.77 -10.29 -0.59
C GLN A 34 -4.25 -9.26 0.40
N MET A 35 -3.04 -9.49 0.86
CA MET A 35 -2.39 -8.60 1.81
C MET A 35 -1.82 -7.42 1.04
N LEU A 36 -2.51 -6.29 1.13
CA LEU A 36 -2.06 -5.01 0.59
C LEU A 36 -0.59 -4.77 0.97
N THR A 37 0.24 -4.54 -0.04
CA THR A 37 1.69 -4.34 0.13
C THR A 37 2.15 -3.10 -0.62
N LEU A 38 2.88 -2.20 0.05
CA LEU A 38 3.56 -1.08 -0.59
C LEU A 38 5.02 -1.42 -0.84
N GLU A 39 5.51 -1.05 -2.02
CA GLU A 39 6.90 -1.27 -2.42
C GLU A 39 7.68 0.04 -2.45
N PHE A 40 8.88 0.01 -1.90
CA PHE A 40 9.78 1.15 -1.82
C PHE A 40 11.17 0.80 -2.31
N ALA A 41 11.90 1.84 -2.72
CA ALA A 41 13.32 1.75 -3.00
C ALA A 41 14.07 2.96 -2.44
N SER A 42 15.33 2.75 -2.09
CA SER A 42 16.21 3.84 -1.69
C SER A 42 17.65 3.53 -2.09
N LYS A 43 18.45 4.59 -2.24
CA LYS A 43 19.89 4.46 -2.40
C LYS A 43 20.47 3.82 -1.13
N ASN A 44 21.32 2.79 -1.27
CA ASN A 44 21.95 2.16 -0.11
C ASN A 44 23.02 3.11 0.50
N PRO A 45 22.78 3.70 1.69
CA PRO A 45 23.71 4.67 2.26
C PRO A 45 25.07 4.07 2.60
N GLU A 46 25.19 2.75 2.79
CA GLU A 46 26.46 2.12 3.14
C GLU A 46 27.37 1.87 1.94
N THR A 47 26.80 1.53 0.78
CA THR A 47 27.59 1.13 -0.40
C THR A 47 27.71 2.21 -1.47
N THR A 48 26.94 3.31 -1.36
CA THR A 48 26.84 4.32 -2.43
C THR A 48 27.09 5.75 -1.95
N LYS A 49 27.82 5.94 -0.84
CA LYS A 49 28.11 7.25 -0.22
C LYS A 49 28.56 8.31 -1.24
N ASN A 50 29.45 7.93 -2.15
CA ASN A 50 30.07 8.81 -3.14
C ASN A 50 29.40 8.80 -4.53
N LYS A 51 28.20 8.21 -4.65
CA LYS A 51 27.44 8.15 -5.91
C LYS A 51 26.20 9.03 -5.85
N ASP A 52 25.96 9.80 -6.89
CA ASP A 52 24.68 10.44 -7.11
C ASP A 52 23.60 9.41 -7.45
N GLY A 53 22.33 9.75 -7.23
CA GLY A 53 21.21 8.83 -7.48
C GLY A 53 21.16 8.29 -8.91
N THR A 54 21.63 9.05 -9.90
CA THR A 54 21.71 8.65 -11.32
C THR A 54 22.86 7.68 -11.62
N GLN A 55 23.82 7.53 -10.71
CA GLN A 55 24.99 6.67 -10.84
C GLN A 55 24.81 5.32 -10.11
N VAL A 56 23.73 5.15 -9.36
CA VAL A 56 23.44 3.95 -8.58
C VAL A 56 22.74 2.93 -9.47
N GLY A 57 23.33 1.75 -9.63
CA GLY A 57 22.69 0.66 -10.35
C GLY A 57 21.50 0.09 -9.58
N ILE A 58 20.54 -0.52 -10.29
CA ILE A 58 19.34 -1.12 -9.67
C ILE A 58 19.69 -2.17 -8.59
N ASN A 59 20.78 -2.92 -8.80
CA ASN A 59 21.25 -3.94 -7.87
C ASN A 59 21.91 -3.36 -6.61
N GLU A 60 22.24 -2.07 -6.63
CA GLU A 60 22.84 -1.34 -5.50
C GLU A 60 21.78 -0.58 -4.68
N MET A 61 20.52 -0.57 -5.14
CA MET A 61 19.40 0.03 -4.43
C MET A 61 18.87 -0.93 -3.36
N LEU A 62 18.52 -0.38 -2.20
CA LEU A 62 17.71 -1.09 -1.22
C LEU A 62 16.26 -1.15 -1.71
N LYS A 63 15.61 -2.29 -1.50
CA LYS A 63 14.19 -2.52 -1.78
C LYS A 63 13.49 -2.94 -0.50
N LEU A 64 12.25 -2.51 -0.34
CA LEU A 64 11.45 -2.78 0.83
C LEU A 64 10.00 -3.04 0.41
N SER A 65 9.42 -4.09 0.96
CA SER A 65 7.99 -4.37 0.90
C SER A 65 7.39 -4.14 2.30
N LEU A 66 6.37 -3.28 2.38
CA LEU A 66 5.66 -2.96 3.61
C LEU A 66 4.23 -3.50 3.53
N ASN A 67 3.95 -4.48 4.36
CA ASN A 67 2.65 -5.15 4.43
C ASN A 67 1.65 -4.32 5.24
N ASP A 68 0.37 -4.55 4.97
CA ASP A 68 -0.73 -3.91 5.68
C ASP A 68 -0.66 -4.08 7.20
N ASN A 69 -1.11 -3.05 7.91
CA ASN A 69 -1.08 -2.93 9.37
C ASN A 69 0.30 -3.11 10.04
N ASN A 70 1.39 -3.01 9.27
CA ASN A 70 2.74 -3.23 9.77
C ASN A 70 3.58 -1.94 9.81
N GLN A 71 4.78 -2.05 10.39
CA GLN A 71 5.80 -1.02 10.38
C GLN A 71 7.18 -1.60 10.07
N ILE A 72 8.10 -0.74 9.60
CA ILE A 72 9.48 -1.12 9.34
C ILE A 72 10.40 0.10 9.37
N ASP A 73 11.64 -0.06 9.83
CA ASP A 73 12.70 0.94 9.60
C ASP A 73 13.24 0.77 8.18
N PHE A 74 13.25 1.85 7.42
CA PHE A 74 13.88 1.90 6.12
C PHE A 74 14.72 3.16 6.02
N VAL A 75 16.03 2.98 5.85
CA VAL A 75 17.01 4.06 5.69
C VAL A 75 16.90 5.14 6.78
N GLY A 76 16.65 4.72 8.02
CA GLY A 76 16.57 5.60 9.19
C GLY A 76 15.24 6.35 9.31
N GLN A 77 14.21 5.92 8.59
CA GLN A 77 12.83 6.40 8.74
C GLN A 77 11.94 5.22 9.12
N ILE A 78 11.05 5.42 10.09
CA ILE A 78 10.01 4.44 10.41
C ILE A 78 8.86 4.65 9.43
N LEU A 79 8.51 3.64 8.66
CA LEU A 79 7.36 3.63 7.76
C LEU A 79 6.26 2.76 8.37
N THR A 80 5.01 3.18 8.24
CA THR A 80 3.83 2.39 8.63
C THR A 80 2.82 2.34 7.49
N LEU A 81 2.03 1.27 7.41
CA LEU A 81 0.88 1.17 6.51
C LEU A 81 -0.37 0.86 7.34
N ASN A 82 -1.38 1.74 7.27
CA ASN A 82 -2.65 1.63 7.99
C ASN A 82 -2.52 1.41 9.51
N ASN A 83 -1.35 1.74 10.08
CA ASN A 83 -1.00 1.57 11.49
C ASN A 83 -0.27 2.83 11.97
N SER A 84 -0.99 3.94 12.01
CA SER A 84 -0.41 5.27 12.26
C SER A 84 0.31 5.34 13.60
N LYS A 85 1.52 5.90 13.61
CA LYS A 85 2.36 6.13 14.79
C LYS A 85 2.98 7.52 14.77
N GLU A 86 3.06 8.12 15.95
CA GLU A 86 3.74 9.40 16.12
C GLU A 86 5.21 9.30 15.69
N GLY A 87 5.69 10.32 14.97
CA GLY A 87 7.07 10.38 14.49
C GLY A 87 7.42 9.46 13.31
N ALA A 88 6.46 8.71 12.76
CA ALA A 88 6.66 7.84 11.60
C ALA A 88 6.10 8.43 10.30
N LEU A 89 6.60 7.96 9.15
CA LEU A 89 5.98 8.15 7.84
C LEU A 89 4.76 7.24 7.73
N ASN A 90 3.58 7.83 7.94
CA ASN A 90 2.34 7.09 8.04
C ASN A 90 1.66 7.00 6.68
N PHE A 91 1.79 5.84 6.02
CA PHE A 91 1.06 5.53 4.80
C PHE A 91 -0.30 4.93 5.13
N TYR A 92 -1.29 5.24 4.31
CA TYR A 92 -2.62 4.65 4.41
C TYR A 92 -3.31 4.66 3.06
N THR A 93 -4.32 3.81 2.89
CA THR A 93 -5.08 3.70 1.64
C THR A 93 -6.51 4.18 1.80
N ILE A 94 -7.02 4.90 0.80
CA ILE A 94 -8.44 5.26 0.67
C ILE A 94 -8.82 5.02 -0.79
N ASN A 95 -9.78 4.13 -1.05
CA ASN A 95 -10.26 3.81 -2.41
C ASN A 95 -9.09 3.53 -3.38
N ASP A 96 -8.23 2.57 -3.03
CA ASP A 96 -7.04 2.15 -3.80
C ASP A 96 -5.99 3.24 -4.05
N SER A 97 -6.15 4.42 -3.44
CA SER A 97 -5.19 5.52 -3.50
C SER A 97 -4.34 5.55 -2.24
N VAL A 98 -3.03 5.70 -2.41
CA VAL A 98 -2.08 5.79 -1.30
C VAL A 98 -1.89 7.24 -0.89
N PHE A 99 -2.02 7.48 0.41
CA PHE A 99 -1.74 8.75 1.05
C PHE A 99 -0.62 8.57 2.07
N CYS A 100 0.04 9.68 2.41
CA CYS A 100 1.06 9.71 3.44
C CYS A 100 0.86 10.94 4.33
N ASN A 101 1.15 10.77 5.62
CA ASN A 101 1.39 11.84 6.56
C ASN A 101 2.84 11.72 7.05
N SER A 102 3.63 12.77 6.86
CA SER A 102 5.03 12.81 7.29
C SER A 102 5.19 13.71 8.51
N PRO A 103 5.99 13.34 9.53
CA PRO A 103 6.22 14.19 10.69
C PRO A 103 7.11 15.39 10.34
N ASN A 104 7.91 15.29 9.28
CA ASN A 104 8.79 16.33 8.79
C ASN A 104 8.37 16.81 7.40
N SER A 105 8.66 18.06 7.07
CA SER A 105 8.49 18.56 5.72
C SER A 105 9.39 17.81 4.74
N LEU A 106 8.92 17.64 3.50
CA LEU A 106 9.66 16.95 2.46
C LEU A 106 9.39 17.55 1.08
N ILE A 107 10.23 17.19 0.11
CA ILE A 107 9.98 17.49 -1.30
C ILE A 107 9.42 16.24 -1.96
N LEU A 108 8.27 16.36 -2.60
CA LEU A 108 7.64 15.31 -3.39
C LEU A 108 7.84 15.59 -4.88
N MET A 109 8.33 14.60 -5.63
CA MET A 109 8.49 14.71 -7.09
C MET A 109 8.23 13.37 -7.77
N SER A 110 7.92 13.38 -9.07
CA SER A 110 7.82 12.14 -9.84
C SER A 110 9.20 11.57 -10.18
N MET A 111 9.28 10.26 -10.33
CA MET A 111 10.42 9.54 -10.90
C MET A 111 9.96 8.73 -12.13
N PRO A 112 10.50 8.98 -13.33
CA PRO A 112 11.44 10.06 -13.64
C PRO A 112 10.80 11.45 -13.45
N PRO A 113 11.61 12.51 -13.29
CA PRO A 113 11.11 13.87 -13.27
C PRO A 113 10.35 14.18 -14.56
N LYS A 114 9.13 14.72 -14.42
CA LYS A 114 8.33 15.13 -15.57
C LYS A 114 8.79 16.52 -16.05
N PRO A 115 9.11 16.69 -17.35
CA PRO A 115 9.49 17.99 -17.88
C PRO A 115 8.42 19.06 -17.58
N GLY A 116 8.85 20.23 -17.09
CA GLY A 116 7.96 21.34 -16.78
C GLY A 116 7.13 21.19 -15.50
N ILE A 117 7.23 20.07 -14.78
CA ILE A 117 6.57 19.88 -13.48
C ILE A 117 7.59 20.11 -12.36
N VAL A 118 7.33 21.12 -11.54
CA VAL A 118 8.19 21.43 -10.40
C VAL A 118 7.91 20.49 -9.23
N PRO A 119 8.93 20.12 -8.43
CA PRO A 119 8.73 19.42 -7.17
C PRO A 119 7.81 20.19 -6.23
N SER A 120 6.99 19.47 -5.47
CA SER A 120 6.09 20.05 -4.47
C SER A 120 6.72 20.00 -3.08
N MET A 121 6.74 21.12 -2.37
CA MET A 121 7.08 21.14 -0.95
C MET A 121 5.85 20.73 -0.14
N ILE A 122 5.98 19.68 0.65
CA ILE A 122 4.95 19.19 1.55
C ILE A 122 5.34 19.60 2.96
N ASN A 123 4.44 20.28 3.66
CA ASN A 123 4.64 20.67 5.06
C ASN A 123 4.48 19.46 5.99
N SER A 124 5.19 19.48 7.11
CA SER A 124 5.03 18.52 8.21
C SER A 124 3.56 18.34 8.61
N SER A 125 3.21 17.11 8.97
CA SER A 125 1.90 16.69 9.47
C SER A 125 0.73 16.94 8.51
N THR A 126 1.02 17.22 7.23
CA THR A 126 0.01 17.37 6.18
C THR A 126 -0.21 16.03 5.49
N ASN A 127 -1.47 15.68 5.23
CA ASN A 127 -1.80 14.52 4.39
C ASN A 127 -1.62 14.86 2.92
N PHE A 128 -0.95 13.99 2.18
CA PHE A 128 -0.73 14.16 0.74
C PHE A 128 -0.87 12.83 0.00
N TYR A 129 -1.32 12.91 -1.25
CA TYR A 129 -1.40 11.77 -2.15
C TYR A 129 -0.01 11.37 -2.65
N VAL A 130 0.27 10.07 -2.70
CA VAL A 130 1.54 9.52 -3.19
C VAL A 130 1.26 8.67 -4.42
N ALA A 131 1.53 9.24 -5.60
CA ALA A 131 1.43 8.49 -6.84
C ALA A 131 2.54 7.43 -6.93
N PRO A 132 2.31 6.27 -7.57
CA PRO A 132 3.37 5.34 -7.89
C PRO A 132 4.54 6.06 -8.57
N MET A 133 5.75 5.58 -8.29
CA MET A 133 6.98 6.21 -8.72
C MET A 133 7.17 7.65 -8.22
N SER A 134 6.69 7.99 -7.02
CA SER A 134 7.01 9.27 -6.39
C SER A 134 8.29 9.17 -5.55
N LEU A 135 9.13 10.19 -5.59
CA LEU A 135 10.27 10.36 -4.69
C LEU A 135 9.87 11.28 -3.53
N LEU A 136 9.95 10.75 -2.31
CA LEU A 136 9.90 11.50 -1.07
C LEU A 136 11.34 11.85 -0.70
N LYS A 137 11.70 13.12 -0.84
CA LYS A 137 13.04 13.64 -0.58
C LYS A 137 13.05 14.43 0.73
N PHE A 138 13.81 13.89 1.69
CA PHE A 138 14.16 14.54 2.95
C PHE A 138 15.56 15.15 2.84
N GLU A 139 16.01 15.86 3.87
CA GLU A 139 17.33 16.50 3.88
C GLU A 139 18.47 15.49 3.70
N SER A 140 18.37 14.33 4.36
CA SER A 140 19.44 13.32 4.42
C SER A 140 19.16 12.06 3.60
N VAL A 141 17.91 11.81 3.23
CA VAL A 141 17.49 10.54 2.63
C VAL A 141 16.40 10.72 1.59
N ASN A 142 16.42 9.87 0.58
CA ASN A 142 15.40 9.81 -0.46
C ASN A 142 14.73 8.44 -0.42
N ILE A 143 13.41 8.41 -0.38
CA ILE A 143 12.62 7.17 -0.45
C ILE A 143 11.73 7.26 -1.68
N MET A 144 11.88 6.32 -2.60
CA MET A 144 11.01 6.19 -3.75
C MET A 144 9.88 5.24 -3.41
N PHE A 145 8.64 5.72 -3.52
CA PHE A 145 7.48 4.86 -3.55
C PHE A 145 7.36 4.25 -4.95
N VAL A 146 7.50 2.93 -5.05
CA VAL A 146 7.45 2.20 -6.34
C VAL A 146 6.00 1.98 -6.74
N GLY A 147 5.16 1.51 -5.81
CA GLY A 147 3.76 1.26 -6.07
C GLY A 147 3.11 0.33 -5.04
N LEU A 148 1.85 0.02 -5.31
CA LEU A 148 1.01 -0.88 -4.53
C LEU A 148 0.95 -2.25 -5.24
N LYS A 149 0.98 -3.34 -4.47
CA LYS A 149 0.74 -4.71 -4.93
C LYS A 149 -0.45 -5.30 -4.17
N ASP A 150 -1.33 -5.94 -4.94
CA ASP A 150 -2.50 -6.71 -4.50
C ASP A 150 -2.28 -8.22 -4.70
#